data_AF-A0A3L7W5X6-F1
#
_entry.id   AF-A0A3L7W5X6-F1
#
_cell.length_a   1.000
_cell.length_b   1.000
_cell.length_c   1.000
_cell.angle_alpha   90.00
_cell.angle_beta   90.00
_cell.angle_gamma   90.00
#
_symmetry.space_group_name_H-M   'P 1'
#
loop_
_entity.id
_entity.type
_entity.pdbx_description
1 polymer ?
#
loop_
_entity_poly.entity_id
_entity_poly.type
_entity_poly.pdbx_seq_one_letter_code
_entity_poly.pdbx_strand_id
1 'polypeptide(L)'
;MPHTVRCPMRECRRSIDLEALPTMPDRPQPLPCLHYIASWGLGRSSMVEEVLFGLDGNRELIIRNVRPPEITAEMIDPERVALEAAAREFAREVAETTPDGSEMMWALFGDQYERDAASRTMAQLLIGPDPMISRVAG
;
A
#
# COMPACT_ATOMS: atom_id res chain seq x y z
N MET A 1 9.70 22.05 -4.64
CA MET A 1 8.30 22.15 -5.15
C MET A 1 7.59 20.92 -4.63
N PRO A 2 6.38 21.02 -4.10
CA PRO A 2 5.72 19.87 -3.47
C PRO A 2 5.51 18.75 -4.50
N HIS A 3 5.87 17.52 -4.15
CA HIS A 3 5.58 16.32 -4.93
C HIS A 3 4.06 16.11 -5.03
N THR A 4 3.45 16.69 -6.06
CA THR A 4 2.00 16.71 -6.22
C THR A 4 1.57 15.69 -7.27
N VAL A 5 0.79 14.69 -6.85
CA VAL A 5 0.20 13.69 -7.75
C VAL A 5 -1.29 13.89 -7.90
N ARG A 6 -1.85 13.39 -9.01
CA ARG A 6 -3.31 13.27 -9.18
C ARG A 6 -3.74 11.84 -8.95
N CYS A 7 -4.90 11.67 -8.31
CA CYS A 7 -5.54 10.37 -8.22
C CYS A 7 -5.82 9.82 -9.64
N PRO A 8 -5.41 8.59 -9.97
CA PRO A 8 -5.55 8.03 -11.32
C PRO A 8 -6.98 7.53 -11.63
N MET A 9 -7.84 7.43 -10.61
CA MET A 9 -9.25 7.01 -10.77
C MET A 9 -10.06 8.09 -11.49
N ARG A 10 -10.79 7.73 -12.55
CA ARG A 10 -11.43 8.68 -13.49
C ARG A 10 -12.50 9.54 -12.82
N GLU A 11 -13.17 8.99 -11.83
CA GLU A 11 -14.19 9.62 -10.99
C GLU A 11 -13.59 10.57 -9.95
N CYS A 12 -12.29 10.49 -9.67
CA CYS A 12 -11.61 11.30 -8.68
C CYS A 12 -10.72 12.35 -9.34
N ARG A 13 -10.93 13.62 -8.99
CA ARG A 13 -10.13 14.75 -9.51
C ARG A 13 -9.20 15.36 -8.47
N ARG A 14 -8.94 14.65 -7.37
CA ARG A 14 -8.12 15.16 -6.26
C ARG A 14 -6.65 15.22 -6.67
N SER A 15 -6.03 16.35 -6.37
CA SER A 15 -4.58 16.56 -6.39
C SER A 15 -4.09 16.44 -4.95
N ILE A 16 -2.97 15.76 -4.75
CA ILE A 16 -2.46 15.40 -3.42
C ILE A 16 -1.00 15.80 -3.37
N ASP A 17 -0.66 16.63 -2.39
CA ASP A 17 0.72 16.95 -2.04
C ASP A 17 1.26 15.83 -1.14
N LEU A 18 2.18 15.03 -1.66
CA LEU A 18 2.74 13.87 -0.97
C LEU A 18 3.73 14.25 0.14
N GLU A 19 4.35 15.42 0.08
CA GLU A 19 5.24 15.91 1.15
C GLU A 19 4.44 16.38 2.37
N ALA A 20 3.24 16.90 2.14
CA ALA A 20 2.36 17.36 3.21
C ALA A 20 1.66 16.22 3.98
N LEU A 21 1.74 14.97 3.50
CA LEU A 21 1.16 13.82 4.19
C LEU A 21 2.06 13.39 5.35
N PRO A 22 1.48 12.96 6.49
CA PRO A 22 2.28 12.36 7.55
C PRO A 22 2.99 11.09 7.06
N THR A 23 4.06 10.73 7.74
CA THR A 23 4.74 9.43 7.57
C THR A 23 4.19 8.44 8.59
N MET A 24 4.37 7.14 8.35
CA MET A 24 4.04 6.14 9.37
C MET A 24 4.70 6.45 10.73
N PRO A 25 4.02 6.11 11.85
CA PRO A 25 2.73 5.41 11.94
C PRO A 25 1.52 6.35 11.84
N ASP A 26 1.70 7.64 11.56
CA ASP A 26 0.59 8.58 11.48
C ASP A 26 -0.05 8.53 10.09
N ARG A 27 -1.38 8.37 10.03
CA ARG A 27 -2.13 8.41 8.77
C ARG A 27 -2.76 9.77 8.54
N PRO A 28 -2.87 10.21 7.28
CA PRO A 28 -3.66 11.40 6.97
C PRO A 28 -5.12 11.19 7.38
N GLN A 29 -5.64 12.08 8.22
CA GLN A 29 -7.03 12.11 8.65
C GLN A 29 -7.61 13.52 8.44
N PRO A 30 -8.61 13.70 7.56
CA PRO A 30 -9.18 12.69 6.66
C PRO A 30 -8.17 12.24 5.58
N LEU A 31 -8.42 11.06 4.99
CA LEU A 31 -7.64 10.61 3.83
C LEU A 31 -7.74 11.64 2.67
N PRO A 32 -6.68 11.84 1.86
CA PRO A 32 -6.69 12.81 0.77
C PRO A 32 -7.77 12.54 -0.29
N CYS A 33 -8.07 11.25 -0.50
CA CYS A 33 -9.25 10.77 -1.20
C CYS A 33 -9.54 9.31 -0.79
N LEU A 34 -10.70 8.79 -1.21
CA LEU A 34 -11.10 7.40 -0.92
C LEU A 34 -10.21 6.34 -1.58
N HIS A 35 -9.44 6.71 -2.61
CA HIS A 35 -8.59 5.79 -3.36
C HIS A 35 -7.16 5.75 -2.83
N TYR A 36 -6.71 6.77 -2.09
CA TYR A 36 -5.32 6.84 -1.60
C TYR A 36 -5.02 5.71 -0.60
N ILE A 37 -4.01 4.91 -0.90
CA ILE A 37 -3.54 3.82 -0.03
C ILE A 37 -2.31 4.28 0.75
N ALA A 38 -1.23 4.61 0.06
CA ALA A 38 0.05 4.91 0.68
C ALA A 38 0.97 5.72 -0.25
N SER A 39 2.08 6.23 0.29
CA SER A 39 3.14 6.89 -0.47
C SER A 39 4.51 6.62 0.15
N TRP A 40 5.55 6.48 -0.68
CA TRP A 40 6.94 6.22 -0.25
C TRP A 40 7.93 7.05 -1.08
N GLY A 41 9.21 6.95 -0.73
CA GLY A 41 10.28 7.82 -1.23
C GLY A 41 10.62 8.95 -0.24
N LEU A 42 11.68 9.71 -0.52
CA LEU A 42 12.13 10.86 0.29
C LEU A 42 12.19 10.63 1.81
N GLY A 43 12.93 9.60 2.21
CA GLY A 43 13.15 9.29 3.62
C GLY A 43 11.96 8.63 4.33
N ARG A 44 10.87 8.33 3.60
CA ARG A 44 9.81 7.42 4.06
C ARG A 44 10.28 5.97 4.10
N SER A 45 9.49 5.11 4.74
CA SER A 45 9.73 3.67 4.77
C SER A 45 9.62 3.03 3.38
N SER A 46 9.93 1.73 3.30
CA SER A 46 9.81 1.00 2.04
C SER A 46 8.37 0.91 1.55
N MET A 47 8.18 0.71 0.25
CA MET A 47 6.86 0.55 -0.38
C MET A 47 5.98 -0.44 0.38
N VAL A 48 6.52 -1.62 0.71
CA VAL A 48 5.75 -2.69 1.36
C VAL A 48 5.24 -2.26 2.74
N GLU A 49 6.08 -1.61 3.54
CA GLU A 49 5.69 -1.14 4.87
C GLU A 49 4.60 -0.07 4.77
N GLU A 50 4.81 0.94 3.92
CA GLU A 50 3.85 2.04 3.71
C GLU A 50 2.50 1.51 3.20
N VAL A 51 2.51 0.55 2.25
CA VAL A 51 1.30 -0.06 1.70
C VAL A 51 0.60 -0.93 2.74
N LEU A 52 1.30 -1.79 3.47
CA LEU A 52 0.69 -2.62 4.52
C LEU A 52 0.00 -1.73 5.56
N PHE A 53 0.66 -0.66 5.98
CA PHE A 53 0.07 0.27 6.91
C PHE A 53 -1.11 1.03 6.30
N GLY A 54 -0.99 1.47 5.05
CA GLY A 54 -2.10 2.10 4.31
C GLY A 54 -3.35 1.20 4.17
N LEU A 55 -3.15 -0.12 4.17
CA LEU A 55 -4.20 -1.14 4.10
C LEU A 55 -4.69 -1.64 5.46
N ASP A 56 -4.09 -1.22 6.58
CA ASP A 56 -4.52 -1.64 7.90
C ASP A 56 -5.99 -1.25 8.17
N GLY A 57 -6.73 -2.21 8.73
CA GLY A 57 -8.19 -2.16 8.83
C GLY A 57 -8.91 -2.68 7.59
N ASN A 58 -8.22 -3.01 6.50
CA ASN A 58 -8.83 -3.70 5.36
C ASN A 58 -9.34 -5.08 5.80
N ARG A 59 -10.53 -5.44 5.31
CA ARG A 59 -11.24 -6.68 5.67
C ARG A 59 -10.38 -7.93 5.45
N GLU A 60 -9.62 -8.01 4.37
CA GLU A 60 -8.87 -9.21 4.01
C GLU A 60 -7.65 -9.44 4.91
N LEU A 61 -7.05 -8.36 5.44
CA LEU A 61 -6.01 -8.45 6.47
C LEU A 61 -6.61 -8.89 7.81
N ILE A 62 -7.77 -8.31 8.19
CA ILE A 62 -8.47 -8.66 9.43
C ILE A 62 -8.85 -10.15 9.45
N ILE A 63 -9.46 -10.67 8.38
CA ILE A 63 -9.87 -12.07 8.28
C ILE A 63 -8.69 -13.03 8.52
N ARG A 64 -7.50 -12.62 8.06
CA ARG A 64 -6.27 -13.42 8.14
C ARG A 64 -5.42 -13.10 9.36
N ASN A 65 -5.91 -12.24 10.27
CA ASN A 65 -5.20 -11.79 11.46
C ASN A 65 -3.80 -11.20 11.15
N VAL A 66 -3.67 -10.51 10.01
CA VAL A 66 -2.48 -9.75 9.65
C VAL A 66 -2.64 -8.35 10.20
N ARG A 67 -1.76 -7.95 11.12
CA ARG A 67 -1.73 -6.63 11.73
C ARG A 67 -0.45 -5.93 11.30
N PRO A 68 -0.52 -4.91 10.43
CA PRO A 68 0.67 -4.23 9.91
C PRO A 68 1.69 -3.78 10.98
N PRO A 69 1.30 -3.29 12.17
CA PRO A 69 2.27 -2.96 13.22
C PRO A 69 3.05 -4.15 13.81
N GLU A 70 2.56 -5.38 13.61
CA GLU A 70 3.19 -6.63 14.09
C GLU A 70 4.06 -7.28 13.00
N ILE A 71 4.02 -6.79 11.76
CA ILE A 71 4.82 -7.31 10.65
C ILE A 71 6.21 -6.70 10.69
N THR A 72 7.23 -7.55 10.83
CA THR A 72 8.63 -7.13 10.94
C THR A 72 9.34 -7.16 9.58
N ALA A 73 10.48 -6.47 9.49
CA ALA A 73 11.33 -6.52 8.30
C ALA A 73 11.78 -7.95 7.96
N GLU A 74 12.06 -8.78 8.97
CA GLU A 74 12.43 -10.20 8.80
C GLU A 74 11.33 -11.03 8.13
N MET A 75 10.05 -10.68 8.33
CA MET A 75 8.92 -11.30 7.65
C MET A 75 8.75 -10.77 6.23
N ILE A 76 9.06 -9.50 5.98
CA ILE A 76 8.93 -8.85 4.68
C ILE A 76 10.06 -9.27 3.73
N ASP A 77 11.30 -9.30 4.21
CA ASP A 77 12.50 -9.42 3.37
C ASP A 77 12.50 -10.64 2.43
N PRO A 78 12.12 -11.85 2.87
CA PRO A 78 12.06 -13.02 1.98
C PRO A 78 11.05 -12.86 0.84
N GLU A 79 9.95 -12.16 1.09
CA GLU A 79 8.82 -12.01 0.16
C GLU A 79 8.77 -10.63 -0.50
N ARG A 80 9.76 -9.76 -0.25
CA ARG A 80 9.73 -8.33 -0.58
C ARG A 80 9.36 -8.08 -2.04
N VAL A 81 10.02 -8.78 -2.97
CA VAL A 81 9.77 -8.64 -4.41
C VAL A 81 8.34 -9.05 -4.77
N ALA A 82 7.84 -10.14 -4.17
CA ALA A 82 6.48 -10.61 -4.41
C ALA A 82 5.42 -9.68 -3.80
N LEU A 83 5.68 -9.12 -2.62
CA LEU A 83 4.81 -8.15 -1.95
C LEU A 83 4.70 -6.85 -2.75
N GLU A 84 5.82 -6.34 -3.26
CA GLU A 84 5.82 -5.18 -4.15
C GLU A 84 5.07 -5.45 -5.46
N ALA A 85 5.26 -6.64 -6.05
CA ALA A 85 4.54 -7.04 -7.24
C ALA A 85 3.02 -7.12 -7.00
N ALA A 86 2.60 -7.71 -5.88
CA ALA A 86 1.19 -7.81 -5.51
C ALA A 86 0.54 -6.43 -5.35
N ALA A 87 1.22 -5.47 -4.73
CA ALA A 87 0.72 -4.11 -4.59
C ALA A 87 0.57 -3.41 -5.97
N ARG A 88 1.51 -3.61 -6.90
CA ARG A 88 1.44 -3.02 -8.26
C ARG A 88 0.45 -3.73 -9.19
N GLU A 89 0.20 -5.02 -8.99
CA GLU A 89 -0.72 -5.79 -9.81
C GLU A 89 -2.16 -5.32 -9.65
N PHE A 90 -2.56 -5.06 -8.40
CA PHE A 90 -3.96 -4.75 -8.07
C PHE A 90 -4.23 -3.26 -7.90
N ALA A 91 -3.21 -2.42 -7.71
CA ALA A 91 -3.40 -1.00 -7.47
C ALA A 91 -2.53 -0.13 -8.41
N ARG A 92 -2.85 1.15 -8.48
CA ARG A 92 -2.29 2.11 -9.44
C ARG A 92 -1.18 2.92 -8.78
N GLU A 93 0.06 2.60 -9.15
CA GLU A 93 1.25 3.35 -8.76
C GLU A 93 1.38 4.62 -9.62
N VAL A 94 1.59 5.76 -8.98
CA VAL A 94 1.87 7.04 -9.61
C VAL A 94 3.15 7.58 -9.00
N ALA A 95 4.09 7.99 -9.85
CA ALA A 95 5.31 8.63 -9.41
C ALA A 95 5.32 10.12 -9.76
N GLU A 96 5.93 10.92 -8.90
CA GLU A 96 6.29 12.31 -9.17
C GLU A 96 7.78 12.49 -8.88
N THR A 97 8.45 13.29 -9.71
CA THR A 97 9.87 13.61 -9.57
C THR A 97 10.02 15.12 -9.52
N THR A 98 10.92 15.64 -8.69
CA THR A 98 11.24 17.06 -8.69
C THR A 98 11.68 17.54 -10.08
N PRO A 99 11.49 18.83 -10.41
CA PRO A 99 11.92 19.37 -11.71
C PRO A 99 13.40 19.19 -12.02
N ASP A 100 14.25 19.09 -10.99
CA ASP A 100 15.69 18.87 -11.13
C ASP A 100 16.09 17.38 -11.13
N GLY A 101 15.13 16.46 -11.01
CA GLY A 101 15.36 15.02 -11.04
C GLY A 101 16.02 14.44 -9.78
N SER A 102 16.24 15.25 -8.74
CA SER A 102 16.99 14.86 -7.55
C SER A 102 16.20 13.96 -6.60
N GLU A 103 14.87 14.05 -6.65
CA GLU A 103 13.98 13.49 -5.66
C GLU A 103 12.77 12.85 -6.35
N MET A 104 12.36 11.67 -5.86
CA MET A 104 11.25 10.92 -6.41
C MET A 104 10.36 10.38 -5.28
N MET A 105 9.06 10.58 -5.44
CA MET A 105 8.03 10.01 -4.58
C MET A 105 7.07 9.17 -5.40
N TRP A 106 6.51 8.18 -4.74
CA TRP A 106 5.47 7.32 -5.30
C TRP A 106 4.24 7.36 -4.41
N ALA A 107 3.09 7.14 -5.02
CA ALA A 107 1.84 6.93 -4.33
C ALA A 107 1.08 5.78 -4.97
N LEU A 108 0.38 5.01 -4.14
CA LEU A 108 -0.46 3.91 -4.56
C LEU A 108 -1.94 4.26 -4.33
N PHE A 109 -2.75 3.98 -5.34
CA PHE A 109 -4.18 4.23 -5.33
C PHE A 109 -4.95 2.97 -5.69
N GLY A 110 -6.05 2.71 -5.00
CA GLY A 110 -6.95 1.64 -5.39
C GLY A 110 -8.37 1.86 -4.89
N ASP A 111 -9.33 1.39 -5.68
CA ASP A 111 -10.72 1.23 -5.22
C ASP A 111 -10.85 0.09 -4.19
N GLN A 112 -12.09 -0.17 -3.75
CA GLN A 112 -12.36 -1.20 -2.74
C GLN A 112 -11.94 -2.60 -3.19
N TYR A 113 -12.17 -2.98 -4.46
CA TYR A 113 -11.83 -4.30 -4.98
C TYR A 113 -10.32 -4.46 -5.12
N GLU A 114 -9.65 -3.43 -5.63
CA GLU A 114 -8.20 -3.34 -5.78
C GLU A 114 -7.49 -3.47 -4.40
N ARG A 115 -8.00 -2.75 -3.38
CA ARG A 115 -7.52 -2.86 -1.99
C ARG A 115 -7.68 -4.25 -1.39
N ASP A 116 -8.86 -4.86 -1.58
CA ASP A 116 -9.15 -6.19 -1.06
C ASP A 116 -8.26 -7.24 -1.74
N ALA A 117 -8.05 -7.14 -3.06
CA ALA A 117 -7.17 -8.04 -3.80
C ALA A 117 -5.71 -7.91 -3.36
N ALA A 118 -5.18 -6.69 -3.26
CA ALA A 118 -3.82 -6.44 -2.75
C ALA A 118 -3.65 -6.99 -1.32
N SER A 119 -4.58 -6.66 -0.42
CA SER A 119 -4.57 -7.11 0.98
C SER A 119 -4.58 -8.63 1.10
N ARG A 120 -5.42 -9.30 0.30
CA ARG A 120 -5.51 -10.76 0.28
C ARG A 120 -4.20 -11.40 -0.14
N THR A 121 -3.61 -10.94 -1.25
CA THR A 121 -2.37 -11.50 -1.79
C THR A 121 -1.20 -11.23 -0.86
N MET A 122 -1.06 -10.01 -0.33
CA MET A 122 -0.01 -9.68 0.63
C MET A 122 -0.12 -10.51 1.92
N ALA A 123 -1.34 -10.72 2.44
CA ALA A 123 -1.54 -11.59 3.59
C ALA A 123 -1.14 -13.05 3.31
N GLN A 124 -1.47 -13.58 2.14
CA GLN A 124 -1.07 -14.94 1.75
C GLN A 124 0.44 -15.11 1.68
N LEU A 125 1.16 -14.09 1.21
CA LEU A 125 2.62 -14.10 1.15
C LEU A 125 3.23 -14.05 2.57
N LEU A 126 2.69 -13.22 3.46
CA LEU A 126 3.25 -13.00 4.80
C LEU A 126 3.03 -14.16 5.78
N ILE A 127 1.88 -14.82 5.73
CA ILE A 127 1.50 -15.83 6.73
C ILE A 127 1.12 -17.18 6.12
N GLY A 128 1.25 -17.33 4.80
CA GLY A 128 0.91 -18.54 4.08
C GLY A 128 -0.58 -18.64 3.70
N PRO A 129 -0.97 -19.76 3.05
CA PRO A 129 -2.33 -19.98 2.61
C PRO A 129 -3.29 -20.08 3.78
N ASP A 130 -4.54 -19.67 3.56
CA ASP A 130 -5.61 -19.81 4.55
C ASP A 130 -5.78 -21.30 4.92
N PRO A 131 -5.60 -21.68 6.21
CA PRO A 131 -5.71 -23.07 6.64
C PRO A 131 -7.12 -23.65 6.41
N MET A 132 -8.15 -22.82 6.23
CA MET A 132 -9.51 -23.27 5.90
C MET A 132 -9.65 -23.76 4.46
N ILE A 133 -8.80 -23.31 3.52
CA ILE A 133 -8.85 -23.71 2.10
C ILE A 133 -8.16 -25.07 1.89
N SER A 134 -7.20 -25.44 2.76
CA SER A 134 -6.44 -26.69 2.62
C SER A 134 -7.25 -27.97 2.95
N ARG A 135 -8.43 -27.86 3.60
CA ARG A 135 -9.25 -29.01 4.02
C ARG A 135 -10.20 -29.58 2.95
N VAL A 136 -10.21 -29.05 1.73
CA VAL A 136 -11.14 -29.51 0.67
C VAL A 136 -10.46 -30.36 -0.41
N ALA A 137 -9.15 -30.61 -0.30
CA ALA A 137 -8.37 -31.39 -1.26
C ALA A 137 -7.75 -32.67 -0.66
N GLY A 138 -8.46 -33.32 0.27
CA GLY A 138 -8.11 -34.62 0.86
C GLY A 138 -9.23 -35.62 0.71
#